data_AF-A0A954X1Q5-F1
#
_entry.id   AF-A0A954X1Q5-F1
#
_cell.length_a   1.000
_cell.length_b   1.000
_cell.length_c   1.000
_cell.angle_alpha   90.00
_cell.angle_beta   90.00
_cell.angle_gamma   90.00
#
_symmetry.space_group_name_H-M   'P 1'
#
loop_
_entity.id
_entity.type
_entity.pdbx_description
1 polymer ?
#
loop_
_entity_poly.entity_id
_entity_poly.type
_entity_poly.pdbx_seq_one_letter_code
_entity_poly.pdbx_strand_id
1 'polypeptide(L)'
;NKLRVYHTPEMHEVVRDIYYRFVNSQAETQVLSLRMVTVDSPNWRALAYSMMTPVTVQSPGVEAWLLTKESAALLTANLSKRTDYREHNSPNVLIHNGQTHTLTRKRPKNYVRSANGQGLVALSPQLELGQIEEGYTLQVSPLMSLDGKTIDAVIKCEIDQVEKLVPITIDIPSTLGQMQRVQIQIPQLVSWRLHERFRWPADEVLLLSCGVVASPGAEASNPLGIPNLLKNNPLTNTTPGRADALLFIESKGKASQALLDAQRQPIDSAPNYRGRY
;
A
#
# COMPACT_ATOMS: atom_id res chain seq x y z
N ASN A 1 11.49 -13.70 -34.22
CA ASN A 1 11.70 -12.26 -33.99
C ASN A 1 13.17 -11.93 -33.97
N LYS A 2 13.58 -10.79 -34.58
CA LYS A 2 14.98 -10.30 -34.59
C LYS A 2 14.99 -8.85 -34.10
N LEU A 3 15.88 -8.50 -33.18
CA LEU A 3 16.16 -7.12 -32.74
C LEU A 3 17.39 -6.61 -33.50
N ARG A 4 17.32 -5.41 -34.08
CA ARG A 4 18.45 -4.73 -34.73
C ARG A 4 18.70 -3.42 -33.99
N VAL A 5 19.94 -3.17 -33.60
CA VAL A 5 20.35 -1.99 -32.84
C VAL A 5 21.48 -1.29 -33.60
N TYR A 6 21.31 -0.01 -33.91
CA TYR A 6 22.34 0.83 -34.54
C TYR A 6 22.81 1.86 -33.53
N HIS A 7 23.94 1.59 -32.89
CA HIS A 7 24.56 2.43 -31.86
C HIS A 7 26.04 2.04 -31.73
N THR A 8 26.74 2.66 -30.78
CA THR A 8 28.08 2.27 -30.35
C THR A 8 28.14 0.85 -29.74
N PRO A 9 29.30 0.16 -29.79
CA PRO A 9 29.46 -1.19 -29.24
C PRO A 9 29.13 -1.29 -27.75
N GLU A 10 29.43 -0.28 -26.95
CA GLU A 10 29.14 -0.28 -25.51
C GLU A 10 27.63 -0.32 -25.25
N MET A 11 26.85 0.43 -26.04
CA MET A 11 25.39 0.40 -25.95
C MET A 11 24.81 -0.92 -26.44
N HIS A 12 25.48 -1.60 -27.39
CA HIS A 12 25.06 -2.93 -27.81
C HIS A 12 25.15 -3.94 -26.67
N GLU A 13 26.17 -3.85 -25.81
CA GLU A 13 26.28 -4.71 -24.62
C GLU A 13 25.14 -4.46 -23.63
N VAL A 14 24.81 -3.20 -23.36
CA VAL A 14 23.70 -2.83 -22.47
C VAL A 14 22.36 -3.33 -23.01
N VAL A 15 22.08 -3.09 -24.30
CA VAL A 15 20.84 -3.55 -24.92
C VAL A 15 20.77 -5.07 -24.95
N ARG A 16 21.90 -5.74 -25.17
CA ARG A 16 21.98 -7.20 -25.15
C ARG A 16 21.70 -7.77 -23.76
N ASP A 17 22.26 -7.18 -22.71
CA ASP A 17 21.98 -7.58 -21.33
C ASP A 17 20.49 -7.45 -21.02
N ILE A 18 19.89 -6.28 -21.31
CA ILE A 18 18.45 -6.05 -21.12
C ILE A 18 17.63 -7.05 -21.94
N TYR A 19 17.95 -7.23 -23.22
CA TYR A 19 17.25 -8.17 -24.09
C TYR A 19 17.28 -9.59 -23.53
N TYR A 20 18.43 -10.08 -23.07
CA TYR A 20 18.51 -11.40 -22.46
C TYR A 20 17.73 -11.49 -21.15
N ARG A 21 17.76 -10.43 -20.32
CA ARG A 21 16.93 -10.33 -19.10
C ARG A 21 15.44 -10.24 -19.37
N PHE A 22 15.00 -9.93 -20.58
CA PHE A 22 13.57 -9.95 -20.93
C PHE A 22 13.18 -11.22 -21.67
N VAL A 23 14.04 -11.75 -22.55
CA VAL A 23 13.70 -12.86 -23.45
C VAL A 23 14.06 -14.21 -22.84
N ASN A 24 15.24 -14.36 -22.22
CA ASN A 24 15.62 -15.64 -21.60
C ASN A 24 14.93 -15.86 -20.26
N SER A 25 14.64 -14.81 -19.49
CA SER A 25 13.99 -14.96 -18.19
C SER A 25 12.47 -14.97 -18.23
N GLN A 26 11.83 -14.94 -19.41
CA GLN A 26 10.38 -15.18 -19.51
C GLN A 26 9.97 -16.52 -18.90
N ALA A 27 10.90 -17.50 -18.88
CA ALA A 27 10.68 -18.80 -18.26
C ALA A 27 10.88 -18.81 -16.74
N GLU A 28 11.55 -17.80 -16.15
CA GLU A 28 11.96 -17.85 -14.75
C GLU A 28 11.06 -16.98 -13.87
N THR A 29 10.15 -17.65 -13.16
CA THR A 29 9.21 -16.99 -12.24
C THR A 29 9.89 -16.77 -10.90
N GLN A 30 9.80 -15.56 -10.37
CA GLN A 30 10.34 -15.22 -9.06
C GLN A 30 9.24 -15.04 -8.05
N VAL A 31 9.52 -15.42 -6.81
CA VAL A 31 8.62 -15.19 -5.69
C VAL A 31 9.09 -13.96 -4.95
N LEU A 32 8.29 -12.90 -4.98
CA LEU A 32 8.49 -11.73 -4.15
C LEU A 32 7.50 -11.75 -2.98
N SER A 33 7.99 -11.47 -1.78
CA SER A 33 7.16 -11.20 -0.62
C SER A 33 6.95 -9.69 -0.51
N LEU A 34 5.70 -9.25 -0.62
CA LEU A 34 5.32 -7.84 -0.52
C LEU A 34 4.56 -7.60 0.78
N ARG A 35 5.20 -7.12 1.84
CA ARG A 35 4.51 -6.85 3.12
C ARG A 35 4.26 -5.37 3.29
N MET A 36 2.98 -4.98 3.36
CA MET A 36 2.54 -3.62 3.61
C MET A 36 1.98 -3.48 5.03
N VAL A 37 2.57 -2.55 5.78
CA VAL A 37 2.26 -2.29 7.18
C VAL A 37 2.01 -0.80 7.36
N THR A 38 1.11 -0.43 8.26
CA THR A 38 1.06 0.93 8.80
C THR A 38 1.28 0.91 10.30
N VAL A 39 2.01 1.92 10.80
CA VAL A 39 2.27 2.13 12.23
C VAL A 39 1.90 3.57 12.58
N ASP A 40 1.05 3.79 13.59
CA ASP A 40 0.58 5.15 13.89
C ASP A 40 1.74 6.08 14.29
N SER A 41 2.73 5.58 15.04
CA SER A 41 3.90 6.35 15.46
C SER A 41 5.18 6.00 14.68
N PRO A 42 5.87 6.99 14.06
CA PRO A 42 7.10 6.79 13.29
C PRO A 42 8.34 6.47 14.14
N ASN A 43 8.20 6.39 15.47
CA ASN A 43 9.31 6.18 16.41
C ASN A 43 9.95 4.78 16.30
N TRP A 44 9.38 3.86 15.52
CA TRP A 44 9.99 2.56 15.21
C TRP A 44 11.38 2.74 14.56
N ARG A 45 11.61 3.84 13.83
CA ARG A 45 12.90 4.18 13.22
C ARG A 45 14.02 4.23 14.26
N ALA A 46 13.77 4.78 15.44
CA ALA A 46 14.81 4.93 16.48
C ALA A 46 15.39 3.58 16.93
N LEU A 47 14.56 2.52 16.93
CA LEU A 47 15.00 1.17 17.30
C LEU A 47 15.62 0.42 16.12
N ALA A 48 15.21 0.73 14.89
CA ALA A 48 15.65 0.07 13.67
C ALA A 48 16.87 0.73 13.00
N TYR A 49 17.23 1.96 13.39
CA TYR A 49 18.17 2.78 12.62
C TYR A 49 19.56 2.11 12.45
N SER A 50 20.05 1.41 13.47
CA SER A 50 21.36 0.76 13.45
C SER A 50 21.44 -0.48 12.55
N MET A 51 20.30 -1.06 12.17
CA MET A 51 20.24 -2.27 11.32
C MET A 51 19.85 -1.97 9.87
N MET A 52 19.76 -0.69 9.51
CA MET A 52 19.28 -0.19 8.21
C MET A 52 20.40 0.55 7.47
N THR A 53 20.58 0.27 6.18
CA THR A 53 21.49 1.03 5.31
C THR A 53 20.69 1.93 4.37
N PRO A 54 20.89 3.26 4.39
CA PRO A 54 20.08 4.19 3.59
C PRO A 54 20.32 4.01 2.09
N VAL A 55 19.23 4.12 1.33
CA VAL A 55 19.21 4.13 -0.14
C VAL A 55 18.78 5.53 -0.58
N THR A 56 19.42 6.05 -1.62
CA THR A 56 19.04 7.34 -2.20
C THR A 56 17.66 7.25 -2.84
N VAL A 57 16.77 8.15 -2.47
CA VAL A 57 15.41 8.27 -3.01
C VAL A 57 15.22 9.67 -3.58
N GLN A 58 14.55 9.77 -4.73
CA GLN A 58 14.26 11.04 -5.39
C GLN A 58 12.88 11.59 -5.00
N SER A 59 11.96 10.70 -4.63
CA SER A 59 10.60 11.06 -4.22
C SER A 59 10.60 11.78 -2.87
N PRO A 60 10.00 12.98 -2.76
CA PRO A 60 9.96 13.73 -1.51
C PRO A 60 9.10 13.02 -0.46
N GLY A 61 9.57 13.03 0.80
CA GLY A 61 8.86 12.40 1.92
C GLY A 61 8.93 10.87 1.93
N VAL A 62 9.73 10.27 1.06
CA VAL A 62 9.98 8.84 1.00
C VAL A 62 11.41 8.55 1.43
N GLU A 63 11.57 7.56 2.28
CA GLU A 63 12.88 7.06 2.69
C GLU A 63 12.96 5.58 2.35
N ALA A 64 14.14 5.13 1.95
CA ALA A 64 14.39 3.74 1.61
C ALA A 64 15.63 3.24 2.35
N TRP A 65 15.57 1.99 2.81
CA TRP A 65 16.69 1.32 3.44
C TRP A 65 16.82 -0.12 2.96
N LEU A 66 18.05 -0.62 3.01
CA LEU A 66 18.36 -2.03 2.87
C LEU A 66 18.54 -2.65 4.24
N LEU A 67 17.98 -3.84 4.40
CA LEU A 67 18.14 -4.69 5.57
C LEU A 67 18.54 -6.09 5.13
N THR A 68 19.32 -6.78 5.96
CA THR A 68 19.44 -8.23 5.84
C THR A 68 18.09 -8.89 6.13
N LYS A 69 17.86 -10.10 5.62
CA LYS A 69 16.62 -10.85 5.88
C LYS A 69 16.35 -11.07 7.38
N GLU A 70 17.41 -11.29 8.15
CA GLU A 70 17.35 -11.46 9.61
C GLU A 70 16.91 -10.16 10.31
N SER A 71 17.54 -9.03 9.97
CA SER A 71 17.17 -7.72 10.51
C SER A 71 15.75 -7.33 10.14
N ALA A 72 15.31 -7.63 8.92
CA ALA A 72 13.93 -7.39 8.48
C ALA A 72 12.91 -8.25 9.25
N ALA A 73 13.24 -9.51 9.54
CA ALA A 73 12.42 -10.39 10.37
C ALA A 73 12.32 -9.89 11.82
N LEU A 74 13.45 -9.47 12.40
CA LEU A 74 13.50 -8.88 13.74
C LEU A 74 12.68 -7.59 13.81
N LEU A 75 12.83 -6.71 12.81
CA LEU A 75 12.05 -5.47 12.71
C LEU A 75 10.56 -5.77 12.63
N THR A 76 10.14 -6.69 11.76
CA THR A 76 8.73 -7.07 11.66
C THR A 76 8.21 -7.64 12.98
N ALA A 77 8.97 -8.51 13.65
CA ALA A 77 8.57 -9.10 14.93
C ALA A 77 8.49 -8.06 16.07
N ASN A 78 9.30 -7.00 16.01
CA ASN A 78 9.21 -5.88 16.96
C ASN A 78 8.00 -4.99 16.65
N LEU A 79 7.74 -4.73 15.38
CA LEU A 79 6.58 -3.96 14.93
C LEU A 79 5.28 -4.67 15.30
N SER A 80 5.16 -5.99 15.07
CA SER A 80 3.95 -6.77 15.34
C SER A 80 3.57 -6.85 16.82
N LYS A 81 4.50 -6.56 17.74
CA LYS A 81 4.24 -6.49 19.19
C LYS A 81 3.59 -5.17 19.62
N ARG A 82 3.59 -4.16 18.75
CA ARG A 82 3.04 -2.84 19.07
C ARG A 82 1.52 -2.83 18.89
N THR A 83 0.85 -2.05 19.72
CA THR A 83 -0.61 -1.89 19.66
C THR A 83 -1.07 -1.04 18.47
N ASP A 84 -0.18 -0.23 17.91
CA ASP A 84 -0.42 0.65 16.76
C ASP A 84 -0.02 0.02 15.41
N TYR A 85 0.35 -1.27 15.40
CA TYR A 85 0.70 -2.01 14.19
C TYR A 85 -0.55 -2.50 13.46
N ARG A 86 -0.61 -2.25 12.16
CA ARG A 86 -1.62 -2.84 11.27
C ARG A 86 -0.96 -3.39 10.02
N GLU A 87 -1.18 -4.67 9.75
CA GLU A 87 -0.76 -5.31 8.51
C GLU A 87 -1.91 -5.28 7.51
N HIS A 88 -1.68 -4.68 6.34
CA HIS A 88 -2.71 -4.58 5.31
C HIS A 88 -2.64 -5.74 4.32
N ASN A 89 -1.43 -6.22 4.03
CA ASN A 89 -1.18 -7.29 3.08
C ASN A 89 0.21 -7.89 3.28
N SER A 90 0.37 -9.19 3.03
CA SER A 90 1.66 -9.89 2.97
C SER A 90 1.63 -11.07 1.98
N PRO A 91 1.29 -10.84 0.69
CA PRO A 91 1.24 -11.92 -0.26
C PRO A 91 2.66 -12.25 -0.73
N ASN A 92 2.94 -13.56 -0.83
CA ASN A 92 4.01 -14.07 -1.67
C ASN A 92 3.46 -14.13 -3.10
N VAL A 93 3.95 -13.25 -3.95
CA VAL A 93 3.49 -13.11 -5.33
C VAL A 93 4.51 -13.72 -6.28
N LEU A 94 4.01 -14.58 -7.17
CA LEU A 94 4.76 -15.13 -8.29
C LEU A 94 4.71 -14.09 -9.41
N ILE A 95 5.85 -13.48 -9.72
CA ILE A 95 5.98 -12.46 -10.76
C ILE A 95 7.04 -12.89 -11.77
N HIS A 96 6.69 -12.84 -13.04
CA HIS A 96 7.64 -13.03 -14.12
C HIS A 96 8.46 -11.76 -14.32
N ASN A 97 9.76 -11.92 -14.61
CA ASN A 97 10.63 -10.78 -14.92
C ASN A 97 10.04 -9.88 -16.02
N GLY A 98 10.02 -8.58 -15.76
CA GLY A 98 9.52 -7.56 -16.68
C GLY A 98 7.98 -7.45 -16.73
N GLN A 99 7.25 -8.24 -15.94
CA GLN A 99 5.80 -8.09 -15.79
C GLN A 99 5.45 -7.26 -14.55
N THR A 100 4.38 -6.48 -14.67
CA THR A 100 3.83 -5.71 -13.55
C THR A 100 2.78 -6.51 -12.82
N HIS A 101 2.94 -6.66 -11.50
CA HIS A 101 1.89 -7.16 -10.62
C HIS A 101 1.20 -5.99 -9.92
N THR A 102 -0.13 -6.00 -9.87
CA THR A 102 -0.94 -4.94 -9.26
C THR A 102 -1.73 -5.49 -8.08
N LEU A 103 -1.54 -4.87 -6.91
CA LEU A 103 -2.30 -5.10 -5.69
C LEU A 103 -3.18 -3.88 -5.43
N THR A 104 -4.49 -4.08 -5.41
CA THR A 104 -5.45 -3.01 -5.17
C THR A 104 -6.33 -3.36 -3.98
N ARG A 105 -6.44 -2.42 -3.05
CA ARG A 105 -7.42 -2.50 -1.96
C ARG A 105 -8.11 -1.16 -1.87
N LYS A 106 -9.34 -1.11 -2.38
CA LYS A 106 -10.19 0.07 -2.36
C LYS A 106 -11.51 -0.25 -1.68
N ARG A 107 -12.06 0.73 -0.97
CA ARG A 107 -13.36 0.69 -0.31
C ARG A 107 -14.19 1.88 -0.78
N PRO A 108 -15.43 1.67 -1.20
CA PRO A 108 -16.32 2.77 -1.51
C PRO A 108 -16.76 3.52 -0.25
N LYS A 109 -16.79 4.85 -0.34
CA LYS A 109 -17.34 5.76 0.65
C LYS A 109 -18.42 6.62 0.02
N ASN A 110 -19.65 6.43 0.51
CA ASN A 110 -20.81 7.14 0.01
C ASN A 110 -20.98 8.46 0.76
N TYR A 111 -21.48 9.49 0.07
CA TYR A 111 -21.77 10.79 0.64
C TYR A 111 -22.97 11.44 -0.07
N VAL A 112 -23.62 12.40 0.57
CA VAL A 112 -24.70 13.16 -0.07
C VAL A 112 -24.07 14.20 -0.99
N ARG A 113 -24.11 13.98 -2.30
CA ARG A 113 -23.44 14.83 -3.29
C ARG A 113 -24.26 16.06 -3.60
N SER A 114 -25.56 15.87 -3.83
CA SER A 114 -26.46 16.92 -4.26
C SER A 114 -27.88 16.62 -3.77
N ALA A 115 -28.79 17.57 -3.95
CA ALA A 115 -30.21 17.36 -3.77
C ALA A 115 -30.96 18.08 -4.88
N ASN A 116 -31.98 17.43 -5.42
CA ASN A 116 -32.86 18.03 -6.41
C ASN A 116 -34.28 18.19 -5.84
N GLY A 117 -34.91 19.30 -6.21
CA GLY A 117 -36.30 19.61 -5.85
C GLY A 117 -37.31 19.29 -6.96
N GLN A 118 -36.85 18.71 -8.09
CA GLN A 118 -37.69 18.46 -9.26
C GLN A 118 -38.21 17.02 -9.28
N GLY A 119 -39.38 16.82 -8.68
CA GLY A 119 -40.19 15.61 -8.86
C GLY A 119 -41.66 15.99 -9.06
N LEU A 120 -42.34 15.29 -9.98
CA LEU A 120 -43.77 15.50 -10.33
C LEU A 120 -44.73 15.36 -9.11
N VAL A 121 -44.25 14.82 -7.98
CA VAL A 121 -44.95 14.67 -6.69
C VAL A 121 -43.95 14.84 -5.53
N ALA A 122 -43.38 16.03 -5.30
CA ALA A 122 -42.32 16.23 -4.30
C ALA A 122 -42.83 16.87 -2.99
N LEU A 123 -43.19 16.05 -1.99
CA LEU A 123 -43.32 16.45 -0.58
C LEU A 123 -41.98 16.36 0.18
N SER A 124 -40.96 15.75 -0.44
CA SER A 124 -39.61 15.58 0.12
C SER A 124 -38.55 15.74 -0.96
N PRO A 125 -37.38 16.32 -0.64
CA PRO A 125 -36.31 16.53 -1.59
C PRO A 125 -35.60 15.21 -1.86
N GLN A 126 -35.25 14.97 -3.12
CA GLN A 126 -34.57 13.74 -3.49
C GLN A 126 -33.05 13.97 -3.43
N LEU A 127 -32.40 13.21 -2.55
CA LEU A 127 -30.95 13.27 -2.34
C LEU A 127 -30.23 12.47 -3.42
N GLU A 128 -29.22 13.06 -4.03
CA GLU A 128 -28.28 12.39 -4.92
C GLU A 128 -27.08 11.90 -4.10
N LEU A 129 -26.87 10.59 -4.08
CA LEU A 129 -25.70 9.98 -3.43
C LEU A 129 -24.52 9.96 -4.40
N GLY A 130 -23.37 10.44 -3.94
CA GLY A 130 -22.08 10.26 -4.59
C GLY A 130 -21.27 9.16 -3.91
N GLN A 131 -20.26 8.65 -4.61
CA GLN A 131 -19.37 7.61 -4.11
C GLN A 131 -17.92 7.94 -4.49
N ILE A 132 -16.99 7.78 -3.54
CA ILE A 132 -15.55 7.91 -3.74
C ILE A 132 -14.87 6.63 -3.29
N GLU A 133 -13.88 6.17 -4.03
CA GLU A 133 -13.05 5.03 -3.63
C GLU A 133 -11.89 5.51 -2.75
N GLU A 134 -11.80 4.98 -1.53
CA GLU A 134 -10.66 5.16 -0.63
C GLU A 134 -9.79 3.91 -0.62
N GLY A 135 -8.48 4.05 -0.54
CA GLY A 135 -7.56 2.94 -0.38
C GLY A 135 -6.26 3.12 -1.14
N TYR A 136 -5.68 2.02 -1.61
CA TYR A 136 -4.40 2.05 -2.30
C TYR A 136 -4.34 1.11 -3.51
N THR A 137 -3.43 1.45 -4.42
CA THR A 137 -2.98 0.62 -5.53
C THR A 137 -1.46 0.58 -5.51
N LEU A 138 -0.90 -0.61 -5.33
CA LEU A 138 0.53 -0.89 -5.38
C LEU A 138 0.83 -1.70 -6.64
N GLN A 139 1.78 -1.23 -7.43
CA GLN A 139 2.29 -1.90 -8.61
C GLN A 139 3.78 -2.15 -8.44
N VAL A 140 4.20 -3.38 -8.70
CA VAL A 140 5.60 -3.78 -8.64
C VAL A 140 5.95 -4.47 -9.94
N SER A 141 6.98 -3.99 -10.62
CA SER A 141 7.52 -4.57 -11.84
C SER A 141 8.99 -4.91 -11.63
N PRO A 142 9.31 -6.14 -11.20
CA PRO A 142 10.67 -6.58 -10.98
C PRO A 142 11.34 -7.06 -12.27
N LEU A 143 12.64 -6.88 -12.33
CA LEU A 143 13.53 -7.36 -13.36
C LEU A 143 14.82 -7.83 -12.69
N MET A 144 14.98 -9.14 -12.53
CA MET A 144 16.22 -9.68 -11.98
C MET A 144 17.37 -9.56 -13.00
N SER A 145 18.59 -9.38 -12.50
CA SER A 145 19.83 -9.55 -13.26
C SER A 145 20.02 -11.00 -13.71
N LEU A 146 20.80 -11.23 -14.77
CA LEU A 146 21.08 -12.58 -15.29
C LEU A 146 21.76 -13.49 -14.27
N ASP A 147 22.56 -12.92 -13.37
CA ASP A 147 23.25 -13.64 -12.29
C ASP A 147 22.34 -13.96 -11.09
N GLY A 148 21.11 -13.44 -11.06
CA GLY A 148 20.16 -13.64 -9.97
C GLY A 148 20.52 -12.91 -8.67
N LYS A 149 21.55 -12.05 -8.68
CA LYS A 149 22.06 -11.41 -7.46
C LYS A 149 21.45 -10.05 -7.19
N THR A 150 20.92 -9.38 -8.20
CA THR A 150 20.38 -8.03 -8.08
C THR A 150 19.01 -7.90 -8.70
N ILE A 151 18.14 -7.17 -8.02
CA ILE A 151 16.77 -6.88 -8.44
C ILE A 151 16.71 -5.43 -8.86
N ASP A 152 16.26 -5.19 -10.07
CA ASP A 152 15.80 -3.87 -10.52
C ASP A 152 14.28 -3.87 -10.49
N ALA A 153 13.61 -3.05 -9.69
CA ALA A 153 12.16 -2.97 -9.69
C ALA A 153 11.65 -1.55 -9.84
N VAL A 154 10.61 -1.38 -10.65
CA VAL A 154 9.78 -0.17 -10.64
C VAL A 154 8.66 -0.38 -9.65
N ILE A 155 8.56 0.53 -8.69
CA ILE A 155 7.53 0.52 -7.65
C ILE A 155 6.68 1.76 -7.85
N LYS A 156 5.39 1.53 -8.08
CA LYS A 156 4.40 2.58 -8.16
C LYS A 156 3.34 2.36 -7.11
N CYS A 157 3.08 3.35 -6.27
CA CYS A 157 2.07 3.26 -5.23
C CYS A 157 1.21 4.52 -5.25
N GLU A 158 -0.09 4.33 -5.19
CA GLU A 158 -1.08 5.39 -5.13
C GLU A 158 -1.98 5.14 -3.93
N ILE A 159 -2.09 6.11 -3.03
CA ILE A 159 -2.97 6.07 -1.86
C ILE A 159 -3.91 7.26 -1.97
N ASP A 160 -5.22 7.01 -1.88
CA ASP A 160 -6.26 8.04 -1.89
C ASP A 160 -7.19 7.83 -0.69
N GLN A 161 -7.49 8.90 0.04
CA GLN A 161 -8.40 8.85 1.20
C GLN A 161 -9.22 10.14 1.32
N VAL A 162 -10.47 10.03 1.78
CA VAL A 162 -11.26 11.20 2.18
C VAL A 162 -10.90 11.55 3.62
N GLU A 163 -10.15 12.64 3.78
CA GLU A 163 -9.77 13.19 5.08
C GLU A 163 -11.00 13.69 5.85
N LYS A 164 -11.92 14.37 5.15
CA LYS A 164 -13.14 14.90 5.76
C LYS A 164 -14.26 15.05 4.73
N LEU A 165 -15.49 14.81 5.14
CA LEU A 165 -16.68 15.25 4.41
C LEU A 165 -17.16 16.55 5.07
N VAL A 166 -17.02 17.67 4.36
CA VAL A 166 -17.42 19.00 4.85
C VAL A 166 -18.91 19.18 4.58
N PRO A 167 -19.77 19.23 5.62
CA PRO A 167 -21.19 19.44 5.41
C PRO A 167 -21.45 20.89 5.00
N ILE A 168 -22.28 21.09 3.98
CA ILE A 168 -22.78 22.39 3.54
C ILE A 168 -24.30 22.31 3.46
N THR A 169 -24.99 23.28 4.04
CA THR A 169 -26.44 23.41 3.89
C THR A 169 -26.76 24.28 2.70
N ILE A 170 -27.58 23.78 1.78
CA ILE A 170 -28.08 24.50 0.62
C ILE A 170 -29.60 24.66 0.73
N ASP A 171 -30.11 25.79 0.25
CA ASP A 171 -31.54 26.03 0.12
C ASP A 171 -31.99 25.61 -1.29
N ILE A 172 -32.98 24.73 -1.38
CA ILE A 172 -33.57 24.30 -2.66
C ILE A 172 -35.04 24.71 -2.73
N PRO A 173 -35.53 25.11 -3.91
CA PRO A 173 -36.93 25.46 -4.10
C PRO A 173 -37.82 24.23 -4.00
N SER A 174 -38.86 24.29 -3.16
CA SER A 174 -39.91 23.27 -3.09
C SER A 174 -41.15 23.67 -3.89
N THR A 175 -41.96 22.67 -4.25
CA THR A 175 -43.24 22.85 -4.98
C THR A 175 -44.27 23.69 -4.22
N LEU A 176 -44.09 23.88 -2.91
CA LEU A 176 -44.97 24.67 -2.04
C LEU A 176 -44.53 26.15 -1.90
N GLY A 177 -43.55 26.62 -2.67
CA GLY A 177 -43.03 27.99 -2.60
C GLY A 177 -42.17 28.29 -1.36
N GLN A 178 -41.94 27.29 -0.51
CA GLN A 178 -41.04 27.37 0.64
C GLN A 178 -39.62 26.92 0.24
N MET A 179 -38.60 27.57 0.77
CA MET A 179 -37.21 27.12 0.63
C MET A 179 -36.96 25.97 1.60
N GLN A 180 -36.44 24.86 1.09
CA GLN A 180 -36.08 23.71 1.91
C GLN A 180 -34.56 23.65 2.09
N ARG A 181 -34.14 23.55 3.35
CA ARG A 181 -32.73 23.34 3.71
C ARG A 181 -32.36 21.87 3.57
N VAL A 182 -31.35 21.60 2.75
CA VAL A 182 -30.77 20.27 2.60
C VAL A 182 -29.27 20.32 2.87
N GLN A 183 -28.77 19.32 3.58
CA GLN A 183 -27.36 19.17 3.85
C GLN A 183 -26.71 18.28 2.78
N ILE A 184 -25.75 18.84 2.05
CA ILE A 184 -24.84 18.11 1.16
C ILE A 184 -23.46 18.00 1.81
N GLN A 185 -22.61 17.14 1.26
CA GLN A 185 -21.27 16.88 1.76
C GLN A 185 -20.24 17.09 0.65
N ILE A 186 -19.24 17.92 0.91
CA ILE A 186 -18.12 18.14 -0.01
C ILE A 186 -16.90 17.35 0.50
N PRO A 187 -16.36 16.39 -0.28
CA PRO A 187 -15.22 15.60 0.13
C PRO A 187 -13.90 16.37 0.03
N GLN A 188 -13.13 16.35 1.12
CA GLN A 188 -11.74 16.77 1.17
C GLN A 188 -10.85 15.52 1.04
N LEU A 189 -10.05 15.48 -0.03
CA LEU A 189 -9.21 14.34 -0.38
C LEU A 189 -7.75 14.57 0.02
N VAL A 190 -7.09 13.49 0.41
CA VAL A 190 -5.64 13.41 0.56
C VAL A 190 -5.15 12.27 -0.31
N SER A 191 -4.15 12.58 -1.13
CA SER A 191 -3.52 11.61 -2.03
C SER A 191 -2.02 11.61 -1.84
N TRP A 192 -1.42 10.43 -1.89
CA TRP A 192 0.02 10.23 -1.91
C TRP A 192 0.41 9.32 -3.07
N ARG A 193 1.51 9.64 -3.74
CA ARG A 193 1.95 8.98 -4.97
C ARG A 193 3.45 8.73 -4.91
N LEU A 194 3.85 7.51 -5.22
CA LEU A 194 5.24 7.09 -5.44
C LEU A 194 5.32 6.47 -6.83
N HIS A 195 6.34 6.83 -7.59
CA HIS A 195 6.69 6.15 -8.83
C HIS A 195 8.20 6.25 -9.01
N GLU A 196 8.90 5.22 -8.57
CA GLU A 196 10.36 5.23 -8.55
C GLU A 196 10.94 3.85 -8.84
N ARG A 197 12.17 3.85 -9.33
CA ARG A 197 12.92 2.64 -9.60
C ARG A 197 13.97 2.43 -8.51
N PHE A 198 13.99 1.23 -7.96
CA PHE A 198 14.97 0.81 -6.98
C PHE A 198 15.81 -0.34 -7.53
N ARG A 199 17.07 -0.38 -7.11
CA ARG A 199 18.00 -1.47 -7.39
C ARG A 199 18.62 -1.92 -6.08
N TRP A 200 18.55 -3.21 -5.78
CA TRP A 200 19.14 -3.77 -4.56
C TRP A 200 19.56 -5.23 -4.72
N PRO A 201 20.41 -5.77 -3.81
CA PRO A 201 20.78 -7.17 -3.78
C PRO A 201 19.59 -8.11 -3.47
N ALA A 202 19.52 -9.27 -4.12
CA ALA A 202 18.41 -10.21 -3.98
C ALA A 202 18.37 -10.96 -2.61
N ASP A 203 19.49 -10.95 -1.90
CA ASP A 203 19.66 -11.49 -0.55
C ASP A 203 19.25 -10.48 0.54
N GLU A 204 19.00 -9.23 0.19
CA GLU A 204 18.55 -8.18 1.08
C GLU A 204 17.05 -7.88 0.90
N VAL A 205 16.51 -7.14 1.87
CA VAL A 205 15.13 -6.65 1.90
C VAL A 205 15.16 -5.15 1.69
N LEU A 206 14.41 -4.68 0.69
CA LEU A 206 14.15 -3.26 0.51
C LEU A 206 13.00 -2.86 1.42
N LEU A 207 13.26 -1.93 2.34
CA LEU A 207 12.25 -1.28 3.16
C LEU A 207 12.01 0.12 2.61
N LEU A 208 10.76 0.41 2.24
CA LEU A 208 10.31 1.75 1.90
C LEU A 208 9.43 2.30 3.02
N SER A 209 9.79 3.47 3.51
CA SER A 209 8.93 4.32 4.34
C SER A 209 8.30 5.38 3.45
N CYS A 210 6.98 5.32 3.33
CA CYS A 210 6.20 6.30 2.58
C CYS A 210 5.89 7.56 3.40
N GLY A 211 6.36 7.61 4.66
CA GLY A 211 6.04 8.65 5.62
C GLY A 211 4.63 8.50 6.17
N VAL A 212 4.20 9.52 6.93
CA VAL A 212 2.88 9.60 7.54
C VAL A 212 1.83 9.88 6.46
N VAL A 213 1.25 8.81 5.93
CA VAL A 213 0.20 8.84 4.91
C VAL A 213 -1.16 8.58 5.55
N ALA A 214 -2.20 8.81 4.77
CA ALA A 214 -3.55 8.48 5.18
C ALA A 214 -3.67 6.94 5.31
N SER A 215 -4.06 6.43 6.49
CA SER A 215 -4.12 5.00 6.79
C SER A 215 -5.38 4.38 6.18
N PRO A 216 -5.26 3.41 5.24
CA PRO A 216 -6.40 2.75 4.63
C PRO A 216 -7.23 2.01 5.69
N GLY A 217 -8.47 2.46 5.91
CA GLY A 217 -9.40 1.80 6.82
C GLY A 217 -9.42 2.33 8.26
N ALA A 218 -8.91 3.54 8.50
CA ALA A 218 -9.15 4.24 9.76
C ALA A 218 -10.58 4.80 9.86
N GLU A 219 -11.59 3.94 9.74
CA GLU A 219 -12.88 4.25 10.36
C GLU A 219 -12.74 3.99 11.86
N ALA A 220 -12.69 5.06 12.64
CA ALA A 220 -13.08 4.97 14.04
C ALA A 220 -14.62 4.87 14.08
N SER A 221 -15.18 3.71 13.71
CA SER A 221 -16.54 3.37 14.10
C SER A 221 -16.51 3.08 15.60
N ASN A 222 -16.76 4.09 16.43
CA ASN A 222 -16.96 3.88 17.85
C ASN A 222 -18.37 3.28 18.02
N PRO A 223 -18.54 2.03 18.49
CA PRO A 223 -19.86 1.38 18.58
C PRO A 223 -20.81 2.00 19.62
N LEU A 224 -20.38 3.05 20.33
CA LEU A 224 -21.12 3.67 21.44
C LEU A 224 -21.42 5.17 21.25
N GLY A 225 -21.10 5.78 20.10
CA GLY A 225 -21.45 7.19 19.84
C GLY A 225 -20.80 8.23 20.77
N ILE A 226 -19.85 7.81 21.63
CA ILE A 226 -19.15 8.70 22.56
C ILE A 226 -18.03 9.43 21.79
N PRO A 227 -17.92 10.77 21.86
CA PRO A 227 -16.82 11.51 21.27
C PRO A 227 -15.48 10.98 21.79
N ASN A 228 -14.57 10.65 20.87
CA ASN A 228 -13.25 10.06 21.15
C ASN A 228 -12.31 11.07 21.85
N LEU A 229 -12.53 11.33 23.13
CA LEU A 229 -11.67 12.20 23.94
C LEU A 229 -10.30 11.56 24.27
N LEU A 230 -10.16 10.24 24.09
CA LEU A 230 -8.93 9.49 24.45
C LEU A 230 -7.94 9.28 23.29
N LYS A 231 -8.30 9.63 22.05
CA LYS A 231 -7.37 9.60 20.89
C LYS A 231 -6.76 10.97 20.56
N ASN A 232 -7.29 12.04 21.14
CA ASN A 232 -6.64 13.35 21.15
C ASN A 232 -5.65 13.44 22.32
N ASN A 233 -4.75 12.46 22.46
CA ASN A 233 -3.68 12.60 23.43
C ASN A 233 -2.61 13.53 22.82
N PRO A 234 -2.43 14.77 23.34
CA PRO A 234 -1.39 15.68 22.83
C PRO A 234 0.05 15.13 23.03
N LEU A 235 0.23 14.04 23.79
CA LEU A 235 1.52 13.33 23.89
C LEU A 235 1.84 12.43 22.69
N THR A 236 0.83 11.96 21.95
CA THR A 236 1.00 11.16 20.72
C THR A 236 0.42 11.97 19.59
N ASN A 237 1.25 12.75 18.90
CA ASN A 237 0.87 13.73 17.87
C ASN A 237 0.31 13.07 16.57
N THR A 238 -0.57 12.08 16.70
CA THR A 238 -1.10 11.22 15.63
C THR A 238 -2.55 11.59 15.35
N THR A 239 -2.79 12.24 14.21
CA THR A 239 -4.14 12.53 13.72
C THR A 239 -4.88 11.21 13.43
N PRO A 240 -6.13 11.03 13.87
CA PRO A 240 -6.89 9.82 13.56
C PRO A 240 -6.98 9.64 12.04
N GLY A 241 -6.48 8.50 11.56
CA GLY A 241 -6.43 8.17 10.13
C GLY A 241 -5.16 8.55 9.40
N ARG A 242 -4.10 8.93 10.11
CA ARG A 242 -2.75 9.04 9.56
C ARG A 242 -1.82 8.05 10.26
N ALA A 243 -1.01 7.34 9.48
CA ALA A 243 -0.04 6.39 9.97
C ALA A 243 1.17 6.34 9.03
N ASP A 244 2.32 5.99 9.57
CA ASP A 244 3.52 5.77 8.78
C ASP A 244 3.40 4.46 8.00
N ALA A 245 3.41 4.53 6.67
CA ALA A 245 3.26 3.35 5.82
C ALA A 245 4.61 2.77 5.41
N LEU A 246 4.78 1.48 5.69
CA LEU A 246 5.98 0.71 5.45
C LEU A 246 5.70 -0.38 4.41
N LEU A 247 6.60 -0.51 3.44
CA LEU A 247 6.56 -1.56 2.44
C LEU A 247 7.89 -2.33 2.48
N PHE A 248 7.80 -3.61 2.81
CA PHE A 248 8.91 -4.55 2.77
C PHE A 248 8.82 -5.36 1.48
N ILE A 249 9.93 -5.41 0.76
CA ILE A 249 10.06 -6.17 -0.49
C ILE A 249 11.26 -7.10 -0.36
N GLU A 250 10.97 -8.39 -0.35
CA GLU A 250 11.97 -9.45 -0.25
C GLU A 250 11.84 -10.41 -1.42
N SER A 251 12.96 -10.85 -1.99
CA SER A 251 12.96 -12.01 -2.89
C SER A 251 13.12 -13.32 -2.13
N LYS A 252 12.17 -14.22 -2.36
CA LYS A 252 12.21 -15.63 -1.89
C LYS A 252 12.90 -16.54 -2.91
N GLY A 253 13.48 -15.98 -3.96
CA GLY A 253 14.18 -16.72 -5.00
C GLY A 253 13.27 -17.25 -6.11
N LYS A 254 13.76 -18.26 -6.83
CA LYS A 254 13.04 -18.87 -7.96
C LYS A 254 11.85 -19.66 -7.44
N ALA A 255 10.74 -19.67 -8.18
CA ALA A 255 9.52 -20.38 -7.77
C ALA A 255 9.74 -21.85 -7.40
N SER A 256 10.63 -22.54 -8.11
CA SER A 256 11.03 -23.92 -7.79
C SER A 256 11.75 -24.07 -6.45
N GLN A 257 12.60 -23.10 -6.08
CA GLN A 257 13.30 -23.08 -4.79
C GLN A 257 12.36 -22.66 -3.65
N ALA A 258 11.52 -21.66 -3.87
CA ALA A 258 10.55 -21.18 -2.88
C ALA A 258 9.53 -22.27 -2.50
N LEU A 259 9.09 -23.11 -3.45
CA LEU A 259 8.23 -24.26 -3.17
C LEU A 259 8.94 -25.32 -2.31
N LEU A 260 10.22 -25.57 -2.55
CA LEU A 260 11.02 -26.49 -1.74
C LEU A 260 11.26 -25.96 -0.33
N ASP A 261 11.45 -24.64 -0.16
CA ASP A 261 11.62 -24.02 1.15
C ASP A 261 10.30 -23.89 1.92
N ALA A 262 9.18 -23.66 1.24
CA ALA A 262 7.84 -23.72 1.84
C ALA A 262 7.50 -25.13 2.36
N GLN A 263 7.96 -26.18 1.66
CA GLN A 263 7.84 -27.57 2.12
C GLN A 263 8.76 -27.92 3.30
N ARG A 264 9.82 -27.13 3.52
CA ARG A 264 10.78 -27.32 4.63
C ARG A 264 10.40 -26.57 5.90
N GLN A 265 9.43 -25.65 5.86
CA GLN A 265 8.91 -25.04 7.08
C GLN A 265 8.05 -26.08 7.83
N PRO A 266 8.42 -26.46 9.07
CA PRO A 266 7.57 -27.33 9.86
C PRO A 266 6.24 -26.62 10.13
N ILE A 267 5.14 -27.34 9.89
CA ILE A 267 3.78 -26.93 10.26
C ILE A 267 3.74 -26.87 11.79
N ASP A 268 4.06 -25.72 12.37
CA ASP A 268 3.95 -25.54 13.81
C ASP A 268 2.47 -25.31 14.17
N SER A 269 1.98 -26.18 15.05
CA SER A 269 0.64 -26.23 15.66
C SER A 269 -0.56 -26.60 14.77
N ALA A 270 -0.80 -27.90 14.64
CA ALA A 270 -2.16 -28.41 14.47
C ALA A 270 -3.01 -28.02 15.71
N PRO A 271 -4.23 -27.48 15.55
CA PRO A 271 -5.10 -27.22 16.69
C PRO A 271 -5.52 -28.56 17.33
N ASN A 272 -5.14 -28.74 18.59
CA ASN A 272 -5.56 -29.88 19.43
C ASN A 272 -7.09 -29.83 19.64
N TYR A 273 -7.84 -30.47 18.74
CA TYR A 273 -9.24 -30.78 18.94
C TYR A 273 -9.36 -32.00 19.88
N ARG A 274 -9.22 -31.78 21.19
CA ARG A 274 -9.67 -32.74 22.19
C ARG A 274 -11.09 -32.39 22.61
N GLY A 275 -12.05 -33.03 21.95
CA GLY A 275 -13.44 -33.06 22.39
C GLY A 275 -13.56 -33.73 23.76
N ARG A 276 -14.37 -33.14 24.63
CA ARG A 276 -14.84 -33.76 25.87
C ARG A 276 -16.10 -34.58 25.57
N TYR A 277 -16.08 -35.84 25.97
CA TYR A 277 -17.26 -36.52 26.50
C TYR A 277 -17.46 -36.06 27.95
#